data_AF-A0A5C2RX53-F1
#
_entry.id   AF-A0A5C2RX53-F1
#
_cell.length_a   1.000
_cell.length_b   1.000
_cell.length_c   1.000
_cell.angle_alpha   90.00
_cell.angle_beta   90.00
_cell.angle_gamma   90.00
#
_symmetry.space_group_name_H-M   'P 1'
#
loop_
_entity.id
_entity.type
_entity.pdbx_description
1 polymer ?
#
loop_
_entity_poly.entity_id
_entity_poly.type
_entity_poly.pdbx_seq_one_letter_code
_entity_poly.pdbx_strand_id
1 'polypeptide(L)'
;MAQPQAEERCICGKCFEGWLSPRMRERLEYSTELRYELSKSLLETQDGVPDDITSVLPIDYAHIDVSVHYLPAEVRAKIGPSAPSEDCPAGDTVYRGYIAVFKAIKDLIAGEDPEHHGFPSVSTVSDHLSKLRDRDASEDLSSKYIAAYLDNGGKAEYALDCIVDRAREELSPLGRQYNAENQYIDAVLESEQSHAACANDLDFALVREKLGLPAETRGVVPDDEADSRDPPSDDEQ
;
A
#
# COMPACT_ATOMS: atom_id res chain seq x y z
N MET A 1 21.53 -13.97 -34.68
CA MET A 1 22.31 -14.36 -33.49
C MET A 1 21.71 -13.61 -32.32
N ALA A 2 20.96 -14.31 -31.46
CA ALA A 2 20.37 -13.69 -30.29
C ALA A 2 21.48 -13.39 -29.27
N GLN A 3 21.60 -12.13 -28.86
CA GLN A 3 22.43 -11.76 -27.72
C GLN A 3 21.79 -12.36 -26.45
N PRO A 4 22.59 -12.90 -25.51
CA PRO A 4 22.05 -13.38 -24.26
C PRO A 4 21.53 -12.17 -23.46
N GLN A 5 20.27 -12.22 -23.04
CA GLN A 5 19.76 -11.30 -22.05
C GLN A 5 20.60 -11.52 -20.79
N ALA A 6 21.37 -10.51 -20.40
CA ALA A 6 22.07 -10.52 -19.14
C ALA A 6 20.98 -10.53 -18.06
N GLU A 7 20.78 -11.68 -17.41
CA GLU A 7 20.00 -11.75 -16.18
C GLU A 7 20.63 -10.73 -15.22
N GLU A 8 19.90 -9.68 -14.88
CA GLU A 8 20.25 -8.65 -13.91
C GLU A 8 20.25 -9.24 -12.49
N ARG A 9 21.11 -10.24 -12.26
CA ARG A 9 21.34 -10.77 -10.92
C ARG A 9 22.33 -9.84 -10.22
N CYS A 10 21.92 -9.29 -9.10
CA CYS A 10 22.76 -8.57 -8.16
C CYS A 10 24.04 -9.36 -7.88
N ILE A 11 25.17 -8.71 -8.09
CA ILE A 11 26.50 -9.27 -7.82
C ILE A 11 26.79 -9.48 -6.32
N CYS A 12 25.92 -8.96 -5.45
CA CYS A 12 26.04 -9.06 -4.00
C CYS A 12 25.77 -10.48 -3.45
N GLY A 13 25.12 -11.36 -4.21
CA GLY A 13 24.84 -12.75 -3.83
C GLY A 13 23.85 -12.92 -2.66
N LYS A 14 23.28 -11.84 -2.13
CA LYS A 14 22.33 -11.83 -1.00
C LYS A 14 20.93 -11.35 -1.37
N CYS A 15 20.71 -10.92 -2.61
CA CYS A 15 19.39 -10.51 -3.06
C CYS A 15 18.47 -11.73 -3.19
N PHE A 16 17.25 -11.58 -2.70
CA PHE A 16 16.15 -12.48 -2.97
C PHE A 16 15.86 -12.49 -4.47
N GLU A 17 15.75 -13.70 -5.03
CA GLU A 17 15.59 -13.94 -6.47
C GLU A 17 16.66 -13.26 -7.35
N GLY A 18 17.80 -12.91 -6.74
CA GLY A 18 18.86 -12.19 -7.42
C GLY A 18 18.61 -10.71 -7.66
N TRP A 19 17.48 -10.11 -7.30
CA TRP A 19 17.20 -8.70 -7.61
C TRP A 19 16.74 -7.86 -6.40
N LEU A 20 16.04 -8.45 -5.43
CA LEU A 20 15.49 -7.73 -4.29
C LEU A 20 16.45 -7.79 -3.10
N SER A 21 17.07 -6.68 -2.73
CA SER A 21 17.98 -6.66 -1.59
C SER A 21 17.23 -6.85 -0.27
N PRO A 22 17.88 -7.39 0.79
CA PRO A 22 17.24 -7.53 2.09
C PRO A 22 16.70 -6.21 2.65
N ARG A 23 17.47 -5.13 2.54
CA ARG A 23 17.07 -3.79 3.00
C ARG A 23 15.89 -3.22 2.21
N MET A 24 15.82 -3.50 0.91
CA MET A 24 14.67 -3.09 0.09
C MET A 24 13.44 -3.91 0.48
N ARG A 25 13.58 -5.22 0.67
CA ARG A 25 12.51 -6.10 1.13
C ARG A 25 11.91 -5.61 2.45
N GLU A 26 12.74 -5.38 3.47
CA GLU A 26 12.29 -4.88 4.78
C GLU A 26 11.48 -3.58 4.67
N ARG A 27 11.90 -2.64 3.81
CA ARG A 27 11.14 -1.40 3.56
C ARG A 27 9.76 -1.67 2.97
N LEU A 28 9.66 -2.59 2.00
CA LEU A 28 8.39 -2.96 1.38
C LEU A 28 7.48 -3.70 2.37
N GLU A 29 8.05 -4.60 3.19
CA GLU A 29 7.31 -5.32 4.24
C GLU A 29 6.77 -4.36 5.30
N TYR A 30 7.63 -3.46 5.81
CA TYR A 30 7.24 -2.44 6.78
C TYR A 30 6.17 -1.51 6.21
N SER A 31 6.33 -1.06 4.97
CA SER A 31 5.31 -0.24 4.31
C SER A 31 3.97 -0.97 4.16
N THR A 32 4.01 -2.26 3.80
CA THR A 32 2.81 -3.11 3.71
C THR A 32 2.10 -3.23 5.06
N GLU A 33 2.85 -3.52 6.12
CA GLU A 33 2.31 -3.64 7.47
C GLU A 33 1.72 -2.31 7.95
N LEU A 34 2.46 -1.21 7.76
CA LEU A 34 2.00 0.12 8.15
C LEU A 34 0.68 0.49 7.45
N ARG A 35 0.57 0.26 6.14
CA ARG A 35 -0.69 0.55 5.42
C ARG A 35 -1.84 -0.30 5.92
N TYR A 36 -1.63 -1.60 6.12
CA TYR A 36 -2.67 -2.47 6.62
C TYR A 36 -3.13 -2.08 8.03
N GLU A 37 -2.21 -1.89 8.98
CA GLU A 37 -2.56 -1.62 10.38
C GLU A 37 -3.16 -0.22 10.56
N LEU A 38 -2.69 0.81 9.82
CA LEU A 38 -3.30 2.14 9.85
C LEU A 38 -4.73 2.11 9.34
N SER A 39 -4.96 1.54 8.15
CA SER A 39 -6.31 1.49 7.58
C SER A 39 -7.24 0.57 8.38
N LYS A 40 -6.71 -0.51 8.96
CA LYS A 40 -7.44 -1.36 9.91
C LYS A 40 -7.84 -0.60 11.17
N SER A 41 -6.94 0.17 11.77
CA SER A 41 -7.23 1.02 12.93
C SER A 41 -8.33 2.04 12.61
N LEU A 42 -8.30 2.65 11.42
CA LEU A 42 -9.36 3.55 10.96
C LEU A 42 -10.74 2.86 10.90
N LEU A 43 -10.81 1.61 10.43
CA LEU A 43 -12.05 0.84 10.48
C LEU A 43 -12.49 0.51 11.92
N GLU A 44 -11.55 0.08 12.77
CA GLU A 44 -11.84 -0.29 14.17
C GLU A 44 -12.38 0.91 14.97
N THR A 45 -11.93 2.14 14.68
CA THR A 45 -12.49 3.34 15.32
C THR A 45 -13.97 3.58 15.01
N GLN A 46 -14.52 2.92 13.99
CA GLN A 46 -15.93 2.99 13.63
C GLN A 46 -16.74 1.79 14.14
N ASP A 47 -16.10 0.70 14.56
CA ASP A 47 -16.80 -0.49 15.04
C ASP A 47 -17.54 -0.16 16.36
N GLY A 48 -18.85 -0.38 16.37
CA GLY A 48 -19.73 -0.08 17.52
C GLY A 48 -20.44 1.28 17.46
N VAL A 49 -20.19 2.08 16.41
CA VAL A 49 -21.02 3.25 16.10
C VAL A 49 -22.30 2.76 15.40
N PRO A 50 -23.50 3.11 15.90
CA PRO A 50 -24.78 2.76 15.25
C PRO A 50 -24.85 3.18 13.77
N ASP A 51 -25.48 2.36 12.93
CA ASP A 51 -25.60 2.58 11.46
C ASP A 51 -26.27 3.93 11.09
N ASP A 52 -27.14 4.44 11.96
CA ASP A 52 -27.80 5.75 11.83
C ASP A 52 -26.87 6.93 12.12
N ILE A 53 -25.71 6.69 12.74
CA ILE A 53 -24.66 7.68 13.02
C ILE A 53 -23.50 7.55 12.02
N THR A 54 -23.10 6.33 11.64
CA THR A 54 -22.08 6.11 10.60
C THR A 54 -22.52 6.61 9.22
N SER A 55 -23.83 6.62 8.95
CA SER A 55 -24.44 7.23 7.76
C SER A 55 -24.46 8.77 7.77
N VAL A 56 -24.24 9.40 8.93
CA VAL A 56 -24.28 10.87 9.11
C VAL A 56 -22.89 11.48 9.27
N LEU A 57 -21.91 10.73 9.76
CA LEU A 57 -20.51 11.15 9.83
C LEU A 57 -19.61 10.13 9.14
N PRO A 58 -19.62 10.08 7.81
CA PRO A 58 -18.62 9.33 7.08
C PRO A 58 -17.28 9.99 7.35
N ILE A 59 -16.38 9.30 8.06
CA ILE A 59 -14.96 9.63 7.99
C ILE A 59 -14.65 9.63 6.50
N ASP A 60 -14.29 10.79 5.98
CA ASP A 60 -13.83 10.86 4.62
C ASP A 60 -12.45 10.20 4.60
N TYR A 61 -12.44 8.88 4.36
CA TYR A 61 -11.19 8.12 4.26
C TYR A 61 -10.29 8.74 3.19
N ALA A 62 -10.84 9.47 2.21
CA ALA A 62 -10.07 10.20 1.23
C ALA A 62 -9.27 11.38 1.79
N HIS A 63 -9.65 11.90 2.96
CA HIS A 63 -8.92 12.95 3.67
C HIS A 63 -7.95 12.40 4.73
N ILE A 64 -8.18 11.18 5.24
CA ILE A 64 -7.36 10.62 6.33
C ILE A 64 -6.38 9.56 5.83
N ASP A 65 -6.84 8.63 5.00
CA ASP A 65 -6.02 7.54 4.51
C ASP A 65 -5.35 7.92 3.19
N VAL A 66 -4.09 8.35 3.27
CA VAL A 66 -3.29 8.72 2.10
C VAL A 66 -3.18 7.60 1.05
N SER A 67 -3.41 6.33 1.42
CA SER A 67 -3.34 5.21 0.48
C SER A 67 -4.43 5.25 -0.58
N VAL A 68 -5.55 5.94 -0.36
CA VAL A 68 -6.62 6.07 -1.36
C VAL A 68 -6.25 7.00 -2.52
N HIS A 69 -5.20 7.80 -2.38
CA HIS A 69 -4.68 8.65 -3.46
C HIS A 69 -4.02 7.86 -4.60
N TYR A 70 -3.75 6.57 -4.38
CA TYR A 70 -3.26 5.64 -5.40
C TYR A 70 -4.38 4.99 -6.20
N LEU A 71 -5.63 5.15 -5.77
CA LEU A 71 -6.80 4.72 -6.52
C LEU A 71 -7.11 5.72 -7.64
N PRO A 72 -7.54 5.26 -8.83
CA PRO A 72 -8.13 6.14 -9.84
C PRO A 72 -9.30 6.93 -9.28
N ALA A 73 -9.54 8.13 -9.82
CA ALA A 73 -10.60 9.02 -9.34
C ALA A 73 -11.98 8.34 -9.34
N GLU A 74 -12.23 7.48 -10.33
CA GLU A 74 -13.47 6.73 -10.48
C GLU A 74 -13.69 5.74 -9.34
N VAL A 75 -12.64 5.05 -8.89
CA VAL A 75 -12.68 4.09 -7.77
C VAL A 75 -12.74 4.84 -6.44
N ARG A 76 -11.95 5.92 -6.30
CA ARG A 76 -11.93 6.76 -5.09
C ARG A 76 -13.29 7.38 -4.81
N ALA A 77 -14.01 7.83 -5.84
CA ALA A 77 -15.36 8.35 -5.71
C ALA A 77 -16.36 7.33 -5.13
N LYS A 78 -16.07 6.03 -5.24
CA LYS A 78 -16.88 4.94 -4.65
C LYS A 78 -16.62 4.70 -3.17
N ILE A 79 -15.48 5.15 -2.64
CA ILE A 79 -15.12 5.04 -1.20
C ILE A 79 -15.70 6.20 -0.39
N GLY A 80 -16.01 7.33 -1.04
CA GLY A 80 -16.52 8.52 -0.41
C GLY A 80 -17.94 8.39 0.18
N PRO A 81 -18.46 9.47 0.78
CA PRO A 81 -19.68 9.51 1.60
C PRO A 81 -21.01 9.32 0.84
N SER A 82 -21.00 8.69 -0.34
CA SER A 82 -22.21 8.50 -1.14
C SER A 82 -23.14 7.47 -0.48
N ALA A 83 -24.43 7.81 -0.35
CA ALA A 83 -25.43 6.89 0.15
C ALA A 83 -25.46 5.60 -0.70
N PRO A 84 -25.55 4.41 -0.07
CA PRO A 84 -25.67 3.16 -0.83
C PRO A 84 -26.92 3.22 -1.73
N SER A 85 -26.77 2.78 -2.97
CA SER A 85 -27.89 2.62 -3.90
C SER A 85 -28.00 1.15 -4.30
N GLU A 86 -29.12 0.76 -4.93
CA GLU A 86 -29.27 -0.62 -5.45
C GLU A 86 -28.11 -1.03 -6.39
N ASP A 87 -27.48 -0.06 -7.04
CA ASP A 87 -26.38 -0.24 -8.00
C ASP A 87 -24.98 0.07 -7.43
N CYS A 88 -24.88 0.55 -6.18
CA CYS A 88 -23.61 1.00 -5.60
C CYS A 88 -23.50 0.56 -4.14
N PRO A 89 -22.56 -0.33 -3.79
CA PRO A 89 -22.35 -0.71 -2.40
C PRO A 89 -22.00 0.53 -1.55
N ALA A 90 -22.24 0.46 -0.25
CA ALA A 90 -21.79 1.49 0.68
C ALA A 90 -20.28 1.70 0.52
N GLY A 91 -19.80 2.95 0.52
CA GLY A 91 -18.39 3.23 0.29
C GLY A 91 -17.44 2.53 1.26
N ASP A 92 -17.90 2.30 2.49
CA ASP A 92 -17.25 1.45 3.49
C ASP A 92 -16.95 0.03 2.97
N THR A 93 -17.86 -0.60 2.22
CA THR A 93 -17.66 -1.95 1.67
C THR A 93 -16.52 -1.97 0.64
N VAL A 94 -16.42 -0.95 -0.21
CA VAL A 94 -15.34 -0.82 -1.21
C VAL A 94 -14.00 -0.56 -0.50
N TYR A 95 -14.01 0.28 0.53
CA TYR A 95 -12.81 0.60 1.32
C TYR A 95 -12.31 -0.61 2.13
N ARG A 96 -13.20 -1.35 2.79
CA ARG A 96 -12.88 -2.63 3.45
C ARG A 96 -12.28 -3.63 2.46
N GLY A 97 -12.77 -3.64 1.21
CA GLY A 97 -12.20 -4.45 0.14
C GLY A 97 -10.78 -4.01 -0.25
N TYR A 98 -10.52 -2.70 -0.31
CA TYR A 98 -9.18 -2.17 -0.55
C TYR A 98 -8.21 -2.55 0.58
N ILE A 99 -8.64 -2.46 1.84
CA ILE A 99 -7.84 -2.87 3.01
C ILE A 99 -7.54 -4.38 2.99
N ALA A 100 -8.52 -5.19 2.58
CA ALA A 100 -8.33 -6.63 2.41
C ALA A 100 -7.24 -6.95 1.38
N VAL A 101 -6.96 -6.06 0.40
CA VAL A 101 -5.82 -6.22 -0.50
C VAL A 101 -4.48 -6.05 0.23
N PHE A 102 -4.32 -5.03 1.07
CA PHE A 102 -3.12 -4.89 1.90
C PHE A 102 -2.92 -6.09 2.81
N LYS A 103 -4.01 -6.60 3.40
CA LYS A 103 -3.97 -7.84 4.19
C LYS A 103 -3.49 -9.03 3.36
N ALA A 104 -4.04 -9.22 2.16
CA ALA A 104 -3.66 -10.32 1.27
C ALA A 104 -2.17 -10.25 0.89
N ILE A 105 -1.64 -9.04 0.65
CA ILE A 105 -0.22 -8.83 0.39
C ILE A 105 0.61 -9.19 1.63
N LYS A 106 0.21 -8.73 2.83
CA LYS A 106 0.86 -9.09 4.10
C LYS A 106 0.88 -10.61 4.32
N ASP A 107 -0.24 -11.29 4.10
CA ASP A 107 -0.36 -12.74 4.23
C ASP A 107 0.53 -13.48 3.22
N LEU A 108 0.62 -12.99 1.98
CA LEU A 108 1.51 -13.56 0.94
C LEU A 108 2.98 -13.41 1.29
N ILE A 109 3.38 -12.27 1.87
CA ILE A 109 4.76 -12.03 2.35
C ILE A 109 5.10 -12.97 3.51
N ALA A 110 4.17 -13.14 4.45
CA ALA A 110 4.35 -13.98 5.63
C ALA A 110 4.24 -15.48 5.34
N GLY A 111 3.82 -15.86 4.13
CA GLY A 111 3.63 -17.25 3.73
C GLY A 111 4.90 -18.08 3.93
N GLU A 112 4.73 -19.29 4.44
CA GLU A 112 5.84 -20.20 4.78
C GLU A 112 6.45 -20.91 3.56
N ASP A 113 6.07 -20.56 2.33
CA ASP A 113 6.57 -21.26 1.14
C ASP A 113 8.10 -21.02 1.02
N PRO A 114 8.92 -22.05 1.33
CA PRO A 114 10.36 -21.89 1.33
C PRO A 114 10.92 -21.71 -0.09
N GLU A 115 10.12 -21.89 -1.14
CA GLU A 115 10.52 -21.63 -2.53
C GLU A 115 10.19 -20.20 -2.99
N HIS A 116 9.29 -19.49 -2.31
CA HIS A 116 8.92 -18.11 -2.64
C HIS A 116 9.59 -17.12 -1.67
N HIS A 117 10.83 -16.77 -1.97
CA HIS A 117 11.57 -15.77 -1.22
C HIS A 117 11.42 -14.33 -1.75
N GLY A 118 10.66 -14.13 -2.83
CA GLY A 118 10.40 -12.82 -3.44
C GLY A 118 9.27 -12.04 -2.76
N PHE A 119 9.10 -10.79 -3.20
CA PHE A 119 7.94 -9.96 -2.84
C PHE A 119 6.81 -10.19 -3.85
N PRO A 120 5.53 -10.26 -3.44
CA PRO A 120 4.44 -10.64 -4.35
C PRO A 120 4.23 -9.62 -5.47
N SER A 121 4.22 -10.11 -6.72
CA SER A 121 3.94 -9.29 -7.91
C SER A 121 2.45 -8.96 -8.06
N VAL A 122 2.12 -8.01 -8.95
CA VAL A 122 0.72 -7.70 -9.32
C VAL A 122 -0.03 -8.97 -9.74
N SER A 123 0.60 -9.83 -10.54
CA SER A 123 -0.02 -11.07 -11.01
C SER A 123 -0.31 -12.04 -9.85
N THR A 124 0.66 -12.23 -8.95
CA THR A 124 0.54 -13.09 -7.77
C THR A 124 -0.60 -12.62 -6.85
N VAL A 125 -0.67 -11.32 -6.59
CA VAL A 125 -1.72 -10.73 -5.74
C VAL A 125 -3.09 -10.84 -6.43
N SER A 126 -3.19 -10.49 -7.71
CA SER A 126 -4.44 -10.61 -8.48
C SER A 126 -4.98 -12.04 -8.52
N ASP A 127 -4.12 -13.04 -8.70
CA ASP A 127 -4.51 -14.44 -8.67
C ASP A 127 -5.00 -14.86 -7.28
N HIS A 128 -4.33 -14.37 -6.22
CA HIS A 128 -4.74 -14.64 -4.84
C HIS A 128 -6.09 -13.99 -4.51
N LEU A 129 -6.30 -12.73 -4.89
CA LEU A 129 -7.57 -12.01 -4.70
C LEU A 129 -8.72 -12.69 -5.45
N SER A 130 -8.47 -13.19 -6.67
CA SER A 130 -9.49 -13.92 -7.44
C SER A 130 -9.90 -15.20 -6.72
N LYS A 131 -8.93 -15.95 -6.16
CA LYS A 131 -9.22 -17.14 -5.34
C LYS A 131 -10.02 -16.78 -4.09
N LEU A 132 -9.68 -15.69 -3.40
CA LEU A 132 -10.42 -15.24 -2.21
C LEU A 132 -11.85 -14.82 -2.55
N ARG A 133 -12.05 -14.11 -3.67
CA ARG A 133 -13.37 -13.70 -4.17
C ARG A 133 -14.28 -14.88 -4.46
N ASP A 134 -13.73 -15.95 -5.04
CA ASP A 134 -14.50 -17.12 -5.45
C ASP A 134 -14.78 -18.08 -4.28
N ARG A 135 -14.32 -17.78 -3.05
CA ARG A 135 -14.68 -18.52 -1.84
C ARG A 135 -16.12 -18.21 -1.43
N ASP A 136 -16.79 -19.22 -0.91
CA ASP A 136 -18.21 -19.15 -0.56
C ASP A 136 -18.49 -18.01 0.43
N ALA A 137 -19.25 -17.01 -0.03
CA ALA A 137 -19.47 -15.76 0.69
C ALA A 137 -20.28 -15.94 1.99
N SER A 138 -20.89 -17.11 2.22
CA SER A 138 -21.64 -17.38 3.45
C SER A 138 -20.77 -17.59 4.69
N GLU A 139 -19.47 -17.83 4.53
CA GLU A 139 -18.55 -18.08 5.66
C GLU A 139 -17.51 -16.96 5.87
N ASP A 140 -17.25 -16.12 4.86
CA ASP A 140 -16.17 -15.12 4.94
C ASP A 140 -16.61 -13.74 4.40
N LEU A 141 -16.79 -12.79 5.32
CA LEU A 141 -17.09 -11.39 4.99
C LEU A 141 -15.97 -10.75 4.13
N SER A 142 -14.74 -11.24 4.24
CA SER A 142 -13.60 -10.77 3.42
C SER A 142 -13.85 -11.00 1.93
N SER A 143 -14.44 -12.14 1.56
CA SER A 143 -14.78 -12.47 0.16
C SER A 143 -15.75 -11.42 -0.43
N LYS A 144 -16.78 -11.04 0.33
CA LYS A 144 -17.74 -10.00 -0.07
C LYS A 144 -17.08 -8.64 -0.28
N TYR A 145 -16.18 -8.23 0.63
CA TYR A 145 -15.48 -6.96 0.52
C TYR A 145 -14.51 -6.93 -0.68
N ILE A 146 -13.76 -8.01 -0.89
CA ILE A 146 -12.87 -8.16 -2.05
C ILE A 146 -13.67 -8.10 -3.35
N ALA A 147 -14.81 -8.80 -3.43
CA ALA A 147 -15.70 -8.73 -4.58
C ALA A 147 -16.14 -7.29 -4.86
N ALA A 148 -16.65 -6.59 -3.84
CA ALA A 148 -17.09 -5.21 -3.98
C ALA A 148 -15.98 -4.27 -4.49
N TYR A 149 -14.75 -4.41 -3.99
CA TYR A 149 -13.63 -3.61 -4.47
C TYR A 149 -13.30 -3.89 -5.94
N LEU A 150 -13.18 -5.17 -6.32
CA LEU A 150 -12.85 -5.58 -7.68
C LEU A 150 -13.95 -5.19 -8.69
N ASP A 151 -15.21 -5.40 -8.34
CA ASP A 151 -16.37 -5.09 -9.18
C ASP A 151 -16.54 -3.58 -9.41
N ASN A 152 -15.98 -2.75 -8.52
CA ASN A 152 -15.95 -1.29 -8.64
C ASN A 152 -14.66 -0.77 -9.30
N GLY A 153 -13.93 -1.63 -10.02
CA GLY A 153 -12.74 -1.24 -10.77
C GLY A 153 -11.45 -1.22 -9.95
N GLY A 154 -11.50 -1.68 -8.69
CA GLY A 154 -10.35 -1.88 -7.85
C GLY A 154 -9.40 -2.95 -8.40
N LYS A 155 -8.10 -2.80 -8.14
CA LYS A 155 -7.06 -3.72 -8.60
C LYS A 155 -5.93 -3.86 -7.59
N ALA A 156 -5.18 -4.97 -7.68
CA ALA A 156 -3.99 -5.21 -6.87
C ALA A 156 -2.88 -4.16 -7.11
N GLU A 157 -2.74 -3.69 -8.35
CA GLU A 157 -1.74 -2.71 -8.74
C GLU A 157 -1.83 -1.40 -7.95
N TYR A 158 -3.02 -0.99 -7.49
CA TYR A 158 -3.17 0.26 -6.73
C TYR A 158 -2.57 0.15 -5.32
N ALA A 159 -2.78 -0.98 -4.64
CA ALA A 159 -2.20 -1.24 -3.32
C ALA A 159 -0.68 -1.42 -3.40
N LEU A 160 -0.19 -2.17 -4.40
CA LEU A 160 1.26 -2.36 -4.60
C LEU A 160 1.95 -1.05 -4.99
N ASP A 161 1.33 -0.22 -5.82
CA ASP A 161 1.84 1.11 -6.16
C ASP A 161 1.98 1.98 -4.91
N CYS A 162 0.96 1.97 -4.04
CA CYS A 162 1.00 2.63 -2.74
C CYS A 162 2.17 2.14 -1.88
N ILE A 163 2.32 0.82 -1.69
CA ILE A 163 3.40 0.24 -0.88
C ILE A 163 4.77 0.68 -1.39
N VAL A 164 5.02 0.55 -2.69
CA VAL A 164 6.33 0.85 -3.27
C VAL A 164 6.65 2.34 -3.18
N ASP A 165 5.67 3.20 -3.50
CA ASP A 165 5.88 4.64 -3.46
C ASP A 165 6.00 5.17 -2.03
N ARG A 166 5.21 4.66 -1.07
CA ARG A 166 5.34 5.04 0.35
C ARG A 166 6.63 4.51 0.97
N ALA A 167 7.07 3.31 0.62
CA ALA A 167 8.39 2.81 1.02
C ALA A 167 9.52 3.75 0.52
N ARG A 168 9.38 4.29 -0.70
CA ARG A 168 10.32 5.30 -1.22
C ARG A 168 10.20 6.63 -0.48
N GLU A 169 9.00 7.18 -0.36
CA GLU A 169 8.78 8.53 0.16
C GLU A 169 9.02 8.66 1.67
N GLU A 170 8.65 7.65 2.46
CA GLU A 170 8.71 7.68 3.94
C GLU A 170 9.94 6.97 4.49
N LEU A 171 10.33 5.83 3.91
CA LEU A 171 11.29 4.89 4.52
C LEU A 171 12.66 4.90 3.83
N SER A 172 12.90 5.82 2.90
CA SER A 172 14.16 5.86 2.15
C SER A 172 14.73 7.28 2.03
N PRO A 173 16.06 7.44 1.99
CA PRO A 173 16.71 8.73 1.74
C PRO A 173 16.35 9.42 0.42
N LEU A 174 15.67 8.72 -0.51
CA LEU A 174 15.22 9.28 -1.80
C LEU A 174 13.85 9.98 -1.70
N GLY A 175 13.15 9.79 -0.58
CA GLY A 175 11.81 10.29 -0.34
C GLY A 175 11.79 11.70 0.26
N ARG A 176 10.72 12.45 -0.01
CA ARG A 176 10.54 13.80 0.55
C ARG A 176 10.10 13.79 2.01
N GLN A 177 9.50 12.69 2.46
CA GLN A 177 8.99 12.54 3.82
C GLN A 177 9.94 11.76 4.73
N TYR A 178 11.14 11.47 4.23
CA TYR A 178 12.22 10.87 5.00
C TYR A 178 12.83 11.90 5.96
N ASN A 179 12.42 11.83 7.23
CA ASN A 179 12.74 12.83 8.25
C ASN A 179 13.86 12.35 9.21
N ALA A 180 14.19 13.18 10.20
CA ALA A 180 15.23 12.88 11.18
C ALA A 180 14.92 11.66 12.06
N GLU A 181 13.65 11.34 12.28
CA GLU A 181 13.23 10.16 13.04
C GLU A 181 13.53 8.88 12.24
N ASN A 182 13.17 8.85 10.96
CA ASN A 182 13.47 7.72 10.07
C ASN A 182 14.99 7.50 9.94
N GLN A 183 15.77 8.58 9.87
CA GLN A 183 17.23 8.52 9.87
C GLN A 183 17.80 7.90 11.15
N TYR A 184 17.23 8.25 12.31
CA TYR A 184 17.65 7.69 13.58
C TYR A 184 17.33 6.20 13.66
N ILE A 185 16.12 5.80 13.23
CA ILE A 185 15.71 4.40 13.17
C ILE A 185 16.64 3.59 12.27
N ASP A 186 16.90 4.07 11.05
CA ASP A 186 17.84 3.42 10.12
C ASP A 186 19.23 3.30 10.74
N ALA A 187 19.76 4.35 11.37
CA ALA A 187 21.08 4.32 12.00
C ALA A 187 21.18 3.32 13.16
N VAL A 188 20.11 3.18 13.96
CA VAL A 188 20.04 2.19 15.04
C VAL A 188 19.96 0.78 14.46
N LEU A 189 19.09 0.54 13.49
CA LEU A 189 18.93 -0.78 12.86
C LEU A 189 20.19 -1.22 12.11
N GLU A 190 20.88 -0.31 11.41
CA GLU A 190 22.15 -0.61 10.75
C GLU A 190 23.26 -1.02 11.72
N SER A 191 23.19 -0.55 12.98
CA SER A 191 24.13 -0.92 14.03
C SER A 191 23.87 -2.31 14.62
N GLU A 192 22.64 -2.81 14.53
CA GLU A 192 22.20 -4.10 15.08
C GLU A 192 22.14 -5.21 14.01
N GLN A 193 21.70 -4.87 12.81
CA GLN A 193 21.53 -5.75 11.66
C GLN A 193 22.46 -5.29 10.54
N SER A 194 23.67 -5.84 10.51
CA SER A 194 24.67 -5.51 9.49
C SER A 194 24.32 -6.15 8.14
N HIS A 195 23.32 -5.61 7.45
CA HIS A 195 23.12 -5.89 6.04
C HIS A 195 24.25 -5.22 5.25
N ALA A 196 25.00 -6.03 4.49
CA ALA A 196 26.01 -5.48 3.60
C ALA A 196 25.33 -4.61 2.54
N ALA A 197 25.90 -3.42 2.29
CA ALA A 197 25.38 -2.50 1.29
C ALA A 197 25.25 -3.20 -0.08
N CYS A 198 24.12 -2.96 -0.74
CA CYS A 198 23.79 -3.53 -2.04
C CYS A 198 23.36 -2.42 -2.99
N ALA A 199 23.74 -2.53 -4.27
CA ALA A 199 23.35 -1.57 -5.30
C ALA A 199 21.82 -1.46 -5.45
N ASN A 200 21.08 -2.52 -5.08
CA ASN A 200 19.63 -2.60 -5.22
C ASN A 200 18.89 -2.11 -3.96
N ASP A 201 19.60 -1.62 -2.92
CA ASP A 201 18.99 -1.15 -1.67
C ASP A 201 18.03 0.02 -1.85
N LEU A 202 18.18 0.79 -2.93
CA LEU A 202 17.38 1.96 -3.26
C LEU A 202 16.87 1.95 -4.70
N ASP A 203 16.94 0.81 -5.41
CA ASP A 203 16.52 0.70 -6.80
C ASP A 203 15.01 0.43 -6.92
N PHE A 204 14.21 1.47 -6.63
CA PHE A 204 12.76 1.40 -6.74
C PHE A 204 12.27 1.24 -8.18
N ALA A 205 13.06 1.64 -9.18
CA ALA A 205 12.71 1.42 -10.57
C ALA A 205 12.71 -0.07 -10.91
N LEU A 206 13.76 -0.79 -10.50
CA LEU A 206 13.84 -2.24 -10.64
C LEU A 206 12.72 -2.93 -9.87
N VAL A 207 12.40 -2.48 -8.65
CA VAL A 207 11.26 -3.01 -7.87
C VAL A 207 9.95 -2.89 -8.65
N ARG A 208 9.64 -1.70 -9.18
CA ARG A 208 8.40 -1.47 -9.94
C ARG A 208 8.32 -2.38 -11.16
N GLU A 209 9.42 -2.51 -11.91
CA GLU A 209 9.51 -3.41 -13.06
C GLU A 209 9.21 -4.86 -12.66
N LYS A 210 9.91 -5.39 -11.65
CA LYS A 210 9.80 -6.79 -11.24
C LYS A 210 8.45 -7.12 -10.61
N LEU A 211 7.79 -6.14 -9.97
CA LEU A 211 6.43 -6.31 -9.46
C LEU A 211 5.34 -6.16 -10.54
N GLY A 212 5.69 -5.70 -11.74
CA GLY A 212 4.73 -5.47 -12.83
C GLY A 212 3.95 -4.16 -12.70
N LEU A 213 4.54 -3.16 -12.05
CA LEU A 213 3.98 -1.81 -11.89
C LEU A 213 4.45 -0.88 -13.02
N PRO A 214 3.68 0.17 -13.36
CA PRO A 214 4.13 1.23 -14.25
C PRO A 214 5.40 1.91 -13.73
N ALA A 215 6.24 2.46 -14.60
CA ALA A 215 7.48 3.14 -14.18
C ALA A 215 7.21 4.34 -13.24
N GLU A 216 6.16 5.10 -13.50
CA GLU A 216 5.73 6.23 -12.68
C GLU A 216 4.64 5.83 -11.69
N THR A 217 4.66 6.44 -10.50
CA THR A 217 3.61 6.28 -9.48
C THR A 217 2.31 6.91 -9.94
N ARG A 218 1.17 6.30 -9.58
CA ARG A 218 -0.16 6.91 -9.74
C ARG A 218 -0.57 7.73 -8.53
N GLY A 219 0.13 7.58 -7.41
CA GLY A 219 -0.13 8.32 -6.20
C GLY A 219 0.03 9.82 -6.43
N VAL A 220 -1.07 10.54 -6.31
CA VAL A 220 -1.05 12.01 -6.24
C VAL A 220 -1.36 12.38 -4.79
N VAL A 221 -0.33 12.36 -3.95
CA VAL A 221 -0.45 12.90 -2.59
C VAL A 221 -0.43 14.42 -2.71
N PRO A 222 -1.47 15.14 -2.23
CA PRO A 222 -1.46 16.59 -2.21
C PRO A 222 -0.23 17.11 -1.46
N ASP A 223 0.46 18.13 -2.00
CA ASP A 223 1.50 18.81 -1.23
C ASP A 223 0.82 19.56 -0.06
N ASP A 224 1.18 19.22 1.18
CA ASP A 224 0.67 19.85 2.42
C ASP A 224 1.01 21.36 2.53
N GLU A 225 1.73 21.93 1.56
CA GLU A 225 2.11 23.34 1.48
C GLU A 225 0.89 24.30 1.45
N ALA A 226 -0.32 23.80 1.20
CA ALA A 226 -1.53 24.62 1.16
C ALA A 226 -2.10 24.99 2.55
N ASP A 227 -1.70 24.31 3.64
CA ASP A 227 -2.30 24.50 4.98
C ASP A 227 -1.41 25.29 5.96
N SER A 228 -0.31 25.89 5.47
CA SER A 228 0.61 26.69 6.29
C SER A 228 0.24 28.18 6.41
N ARG A 229 -0.91 28.61 5.88
CA ARG A 229 -1.39 29.98 6.08
C ARG A 229 -2.27 30.03 7.32
N ASP A 230 -1.63 30.03 8.48
CA ASP A 230 -2.25 30.60 9.67
C ASP A 230 -2.78 32.00 9.29
N PRO A 231 -4.08 32.28 9.50
CA PRO A 231 -4.56 33.64 9.34
C PRO A 231 -3.75 34.54 10.29
N PRO A 232 -3.27 35.72 9.85
CA PRO A 232 -2.55 36.62 10.73
C PRO A 232 -3.42 36.89 11.96
N SER A 233 -2.90 36.58 13.14
CA SER A 233 -3.59 36.89 14.39
C SER A 233 -3.78 38.40 14.45
N ASP A 234 -5.04 38.85 14.48
CA ASP A 234 -5.45 40.25 14.53
C ASP A 234 -5.12 40.97 15.87
N ASP A 235 -4.14 40.48 16.63
CA ASP A 235 -3.79 41.00 17.95
C ASP A 235 -2.36 41.59 17.98
N GLU A 236 -2.14 42.69 17.26
CA GLU A 236 -1.22 43.76 17.67
C GLU A 236 -1.72 45.13 17.15
N GLN A 237 -2.58 45.79 17.95
CA GLN A 237 -2.78 47.24 17.93
C GLN A 237 -2.70 47.80 19.35
#